data_AF-A0A8T5TLT3-F1
#
_entry.id   AF-A0A8T5TLT3-F1
#
_cell.length_a   1.000
_cell.length_b   1.000
_cell.length_c   1.000
_cell.angle_alpha   90.00
_cell.angle_beta   90.00
_cell.angle_gamma   90.00
#
_symmetry.space_group_name_H-M   'P 1'
#
loop_
_entity.id
_entity.type
_entity.pdbx_description
1 polymer ?
#
loop_
_entity_poly.entity_id
_entity_poly.type
_entity_poly.pdbx_seq_one_letter_code
_entity_poly.pdbx_strand_id
1 'polypeptide(L)'
;MTNKGIAIGLDKELILNKKALKLIENAYNKLNQMGRLKLKGMSDERKKMAYLPREAIPLLNTEGTAPGVQIKKDMTTIFILPGIPQELKAMYKNYILPTLKEKKEIFIHKGFNFSKIGESQIAPYINKLKEEFPNLWIKTHPKKGPNVEIELSITCYKEINCEKRVDIVLEKLKTIILDLDGDVN
;
A
#
# COMPACT_ATOMS: atom_id res chain seq x y z
N MET A 1 -8.44 -7.55 19.50
CA MET A 1 -7.46 -8.50 20.08
C MET A 1 -6.03 -8.21 19.62
N THR A 2 -5.82 -7.55 18.48
CA THR A 2 -4.50 -7.23 17.91
C THR A 2 -3.53 -6.54 18.88
N ASN A 3 -3.93 -5.45 19.55
CA ASN A 3 -3.04 -4.75 20.51
C ASN A 3 -2.56 -5.66 21.64
N LYS A 4 -3.42 -6.55 22.15
CA LYS A 4 -3.05 -7.54 23.16
C LYS A 4 -2.06 -8.57 22.60
N GLY A 5 -2.30 -9.06 21.39
CA GLY A 5 -1.37 -9.98 20.72
C GLY A 5 0.00 -9.37 20.48
N ILE A 6 0.07 -8.12 20.02
CA ILE A 6 1.32 -7.38 19.85
C ILE A 6 2.00 -7.12 21.19
N ALA A 7 1.25 -6.78 22.24
CA ALA A 7 1.80 -6.60 23.59
C ALA A 7 2.50 -7.89 24.07
N ILE A 8 1.84 -9.04 23.93
CA ILE A 8 2.41 -10.36 24.28
C ILE A 8 3.65 -10.65 23.42
N GLY A 9 3.55 -10.49 22.09
CA GLY A 9 4.65 -10.80 21.18
C GLY A 9 5.88 -9.89 21.33
N LEU A 10 5.72 -8.71 21.92
CA LEU A 10 6.81 -7.78 22.19
C LEU A 10 7.28 -7.78 23.65
N ASP A 11 6.72 -8.66 24.49
CA ASP A 11 6.93 -8.71 25.94
C ASP A 11 6.72 -7.33 26.59
N LYS A 12 5.54 -6.75 26.33
CA LYS A 12 5.13 -5.44 26.84
C LYS A 12 3.79 -5.52 27.52
N GLU A 13 3.64 -4.75 28.59
CA GLU A 13 2.34 -4.58 29.23
C GLU A 13 1.36 -3.82 28.34
N LEU A 14 0.08 -4.19 28.40
CA LEU A 14 -0.99 -3.46 27.78
C LEU A 14 -1.54 -2.42 28.76
N ILE A 15 -1.29 -1.13 28.49
CA ILE A 15 -1.62 -0.03 29.41
C ILE A 15 -2.60 0.95 28.78
N LEU A 16 -3.40 1.62 29.61
CA LEU A 16 -4.29 2.68 29.16
C LEU A 16 -3.46 3.88 28.66
N ASN A 17 -3.57 4.18 27.37
CA ASN A 17 -2.91 5.33 26.77
C ASN A 17 -3.85 6.55 26.78
N LYS A 18 -3.55 7.55 27.62
CA LYS A 18 -4.36 8.78 27.75
C LYS A 18 -4.49 9.57 26.45
N LYS A 19 -3.46 9.57 25.60
CA LYS A 19 -3.52 10.23 24.29
C LYS A 19 -4.50 9.50 23.36
N ALA A 20 -4.41 8.17 23.31
CA ALA A 20 -5.33 7.34 22.52
C ALA A 20 -6.79 7.54 22.98
N LEU A 21 -7.01 7.56 24.29
CA LEU A 21 -8.33 7.81 24.88
C LEU A 21 -8.91 9.14 24.39
N LYS A 22 -8.12 10.22 24.44
CA LYS A 22 -8.53 11.55 23.97
C LYS A 22 -8.83 11.57 22.47
N LEU A 23 -8.06 10.85 21.64
CA LEU A 23 -8.36 10.75 20.19
C LEU A 23 -9.71 10.07 19.94
N ILE A 24 -10.01 8.99 20.68
CA ILE A 24 -11.26 8.25 20.55
C ILE A 24 -12.44 9.12 21.03
N GLU A 25 -12.30 9.79 22.17
CA GLU A 25 -13.30 10.73 22.68
C GLU A 25 -13.60 11.83 21.66
N ASN A 26 -12.57 12.45 21.10
CA ASN A 26 -12.73 13.48 20.07
C ASN A 26 -13.46 12.94 18.82
N ALA A 27 -13.11 11.75 18.35
CA ALA A 27 -13.73 11.14 17.19
C ALA A 27 -15.23 10.88 17.41
N TYR A 28 -15.60 10.29 18.56
CA TYR A 28 -17.01 10.06 18.88
C TYR A 28 -17.79 11.34 19.16
N ASN A 29 -17.18 12.33 19.83
CA ASN A 29 -17.80 13.63 20.05
C ASN A 29 -18.09 14.34 18.72
N LYS A 30 -17.15 14.29 17.77
CA LYS A 30 -17.34 14.82 16.41
C LYS A 30 -18.52 14.14 15.71
N LEU A 31 -18.59 12.80 15.74
CA LEU A 31 -19.70 12.05 15.13
C LEU A 31 -21.05 12.37 15.79
N ASN A 32 -21.06 12.59 17.11
CA ASN A 32 -22.26 12.98 17.84
C ASN A 32 -22.73 14.40 17.48
N GLN A 33 -21.80 15.37 17.41
CA GLN A 33 -22.09 16.74 16.98
C GLN A 33 -22.60 16.81 15.53
N MET A 34 -22.09 15.95 14.65
CA MET A 34 -22.56 15.82 13.26
C MET A 34 -23.91 15.10 13.14
N GLY A 35 -24.53 14.65 14.24
CA GLY A 35 -25.77 13.89 14.23
C GLY A 35 -25.65 12.48 13.62
N ARG A 36 -24.44 12.01 13.33
CA ARG A 36 -24.18 10.70 12.70
C ARG A 36 -24.32 9.54 13.68
N LEU A 37 -24.09 9.80 14.96
CA LEU A 37 -24.31 8.86 16.06
C LEU A 37 -25.00 9.60 17.21
N LYS A 38 -25.86 8.92 17.96
CA LYS A 38 -26.46 9.45 19.20
C LYS A 38 -25.84 8.71 20.37
N LEU A 39 -24.80 9.28 20.96
CA LEU A 39 -23.99 8.59 21.97
C LEU A 39 -24.01 9.31 23.31
N LYS A 40 -24.09 8.53 24.39
CA LYS A 40 -23.87 9.00 25.76
C LYS A 40 -22.48 8.56 26.24
N GLY A 41 -21.55 9.50 26.29
CA GLY A 41 -20.23 9.30 26.88
C GLY A 41 -19.39 8.17 26.28
N MET A 42 -18.41 7.71 27.07
CA MET A 42 -17.40 6.74 26.67
C MET A 42 -17.69 5.37 27.31
N SER A 43 -18.15 4.41 26.50
CA SER A 43 -18.37 3.03 26.95
C SER A 43 -17.06 2.28 27.17
N ASP A 44 -17.11 1.18 27.92
CA ASP A 44 -15.90 0.41 28.23
C ASP A 44 -15.30 -0.28 26.98
N GLU A 45 -16.12 -0.65 25.99
CA GLU A 45 -15.65 -1.15 24.70
C GLU A 45 -14.85 -0.08 23.95
N ARG A 46 -15.27 1.19 24.03
CA ARG A 46 -14.54 2.30 23.41
C ARG A 46 -13.26 2.61 24.18
N LYS A 47 -13.30 2.61 25.52
CA LYS A 47 -12.11 2.77 26.36
C LYS A 47 -11.09 1.66 26.10
N LYS A 48 -11.53 0.44 25.82
CA LYS A 48 -10.67 -0.69 25.49
C LYS A 48 -9.78 -0.44 24.26
N MET A 49 -10.24 0.39 23.30
CA MET A 49 -9.41 0.78 22.14
C MET A 49 -8.23 1.68 22.54
N ALA A 50 -8.29 2.34 23.70
CA ALA A 50 -7.20 3.16 24.22
C ALA A 50 -6.11 2.35 24.96
N TYR A 51 -6.32 1.05 25.17
CA TYR A 51 -5.30 0.17 25.75
C TYR A 51 -4.32 -0.26 24.67
N LEU A 52 -3.08 0.19 24.80
CA LEU A 52 -2.01 -0.02 23.84
C LEU A 52 -0.81 -0.68 24.54
N PRO A 53 0.06 -1.40 23.80
CA PRO A 53 1.33 -1.85 24.36
C PRO A 53 2.11 -0.65 24.95
N ARG A 54 2.82 -0.86 26.06
CA ARG A 54 3.68 0.16 26.68
C ARG A 54 4.63 0.77 25.63
N GLU A 55 4.85 2.09 25.71
CA GLU A 55 5.63 2.90 24.74
C GLU A 55 5.03 3.03 23.33
N ALA A 56 3.87 2.43 23.06
CA ALA A 56 3.21 2.64 21.79
C ALA A 56 2.68 4.08 21.65
N ILE A 57 2.81 4.61 20.43
CA ILE A 57 2.36 5.94 20.04
C ILE A 57 1.04 5.79 19.29
N PRO A 58 -0.07 6.38 19.78
CA PRO A 58 -1.32 6.36 19.04
C PRO A 58 -1.25 7.29 17.82
N LEU A 59 -1.85 6.84 16.73
CA LEU A 59 -1.94 7.56 15.46
C LEU A 59 -3.40 7.98 15.23
N LEU A 60 -3.62 9.25 14.88
CA LEU A 60 -4.96 9.77 14.63
C LEU A 60 -5.57 9.10 13.39
N ASN A 61 -6.78 8.58 13.55
CA ASN A 61 -7.59 8.10 12.43
C ASN A 61 -8.54 9.22 12.00
N THR A 62 -8.33 9.80 10.82
CA THR A 62 -9.15 10.91 10.31
C THR A 62 -10.47 10.43 9.73
N GLU A 63 -10.55 9.17 9.34
CA GLU A 63 -11.70 8.56 8.65
C GLU A 63 -12.53 7.66 9.57
N GLY A 64 -12.09 7.44 10.81
CA GLY A 64 -12.68 6.49 11.74
C GLY A 64 -12.51 6.90 13.20
N THR A 65 -12.81 5.97 14.11
CA THR A 65 -12.79 6.21 15.56
C THR A 65 -11.67 5.48 16.29
N ALA A 66 -11.27 4.31 15.79
CA ALA A 66 -10.16 3.54 16.36
C ALA A 66 -8.83 4.15 15.91
N PRO A 67 -7.96 4.59 16.84
CA PRO A 67 -6.63 5.07 16.47
C PRO A 67 -5.78 3.91 15.96
N GLY A 68 -4.87 4.22 15.04
CA GLY A 68 -3.78 3.31 14.74
C GLY A 68 -2.72 3.35 15.83
N VAL A 69 -1.73 2.47 15.73
CA VAL A 69 -0.68 2.33 16.74
C VAL A 69 0.66 2.22 16.03
N GLN A 70 1.65 2.99 16.49
CA GLN A 70 3.04 2.81 16.12
C GLN A 70 3.82 2.36 17.35
N ILE A 71 4.63 1.32 17.20
CA ILE A 71 5.56 0.90 18.24
C ILE A 71 6.92 0.55 17.62
N LYS A 72 8.00 0.96 18.29
CA LYS A 72 9.36 0.58 17.90
C LYS A 72 9.84 -0.54 18.80
N LYS A 73 10.49 -1.53 18.21
CA LYS A 73 11.27 -2.56 18.88
C LYS A 73 12.60 -2.65 18.15
N ASP A 74 13.67 -2.22 18.80
CA ASP A 74 15.01 -2.15 18.23
C ASP A 74 15.02 -1.36 16.90
N MET A 75 15.47 -1.96 15.80
CA MET A 75 15.46 -1.35 14.46
C MET A 75 14.14 -1.50 13.71
N THR A 76 13.15 -2.18 14.29
CA THR A 76 11.86 -2.47 13.65
C THR A 76 10.79 -1.50 14.13
N THR A 77 10.10 -0.87 13.18
CA THR A 77 8.89 -0.10 13.47
C THR A 77 7.67 -0.92 13.04
N ILE A 78 6.75 -1.14 13.97
CA ILE A 78 5.50 -1.88 13.76
C ILE A 78 4.36 -0.88 13.74
N PHE A 79 3.53 -0.93 12.69
CA PHE A 79 2.30 -0.16 12.56
C PHE A 79 1.10 -1.09 12.64
N ILE A 80 0.14 -0.77 13.51
CA ILE A 80 -1.16 -1.44 13.62
C ILE A 80 -2.21 -0.48 13.08
N LEU A 81 -2.87 -0.88 12.00
CA LEU A 81 -3.88 -0.07 11.32
C LEU A 81 -5.29 -0.66 11.47
N PRO A 82 -6.35 0.16 11.32
CA PRO A 82 -7.73 -0.30 11.26
C PRO A 82 -7.98 -1.24 10.07
N GLY A 83 -8.97 -2.13 10.19
CA GLY A 83 -9.32 -3.09 9.14
C GLY A 83 -10.19 -2.51 8.00
N ILE A 84 -10.77 -1.32 8.19
CA ILE A 84 -11.61 -0.69 7.17
C ILE A 84 -10.70 -0.10 6.08
N PRO A 85 -10.87 -0.48 4.79
CA PRO A 85 -9.94 -0.08 3.73
C PRO A 85 -9.74 1.43 3.58
N GLN A 86 -10.79 2.23 3.76
CA GLN A 86 -10.69 3.69 3.68
C GLN A 86 -9.81 4.26 4.81
N GLU A 87 -10.05 3.82 6.05
CA GLU A 87 -9.26 4.22 7.22
C GLU A 87 -7.80 3.78 7.07
N LEU A 88 -7.57 2.52 6.69
CA LEU A 88 -6.25 1.97 6.46
C LEU A 88 -5.47 2.78 5.42
N LYS A 89 -6.08 3.07 4.27
CA LYS A 89 -5.44 3.85 3.19
C LYS A 89 -5.08 5.27 3.65
N ALA A 90 -5.98 5.93 4.38
CA ALA A 90 -5.72 7.27 4.93
C ALA A 90 -4.53 7.24 5.91
N MET A 91 -4.51 6.28 6.84
CA MET A 91 -3.43 6.15 7.81
C MET A 91 -2.10 5.77 7.17
N TYR A 92 -2.11 4.87 6.18
CA TYR A 92 -0.92 4.54 5.40
C TYR A 92 -0.32 5.80 4.75
N LYS A 93 -1.14 6.60 4.07
CA LYS A 93 -0.69 7.83 3.41
C LYS A 93 -0.15 8.86 4.39
N ASN A 94 -0.78 9.01 5.56
CA ASN A 94 -0.43 10.04 6.54
C ASN A 94 0.77 9.67 7.42
N TYR A 95 0.97 8.38 7.74
CA TYR A 95 1.96 7.95 8.73
C TYR A 95 3.05 7.04 8.17
N ILE A 96 2.70 6.09 7.30
CA ILE A 96 3.65 5.09 6.83
C ILE A 96 4.42 5.63 5.62
N LEU A 97 3.72 6.15 4.63
CA LEU A 97 4.32 6.65 3.40
C LEU A 97 5.43 7.70 3.63
N PRO A 98 5.30 8.67 4.57
CA PRO A 98 6.39 9.60 4.89
C PRO A 98 7.65 8.90 5.41
N THR A 99 7.50 7.86 6.26
CA THR A 99 8.64 7.09 6.78
C THR A 99 9.34 6.24 5.72
N LEU A 100 8.63 5.86 4.65
CA LEU A 100 9.20 5.15 3.51
C LEU A 100 9.88 6.11 2.53
N LYS A 101 9.35 7.33 2.37
CA LYS A 101 9.93 8.36 1.49
C LYS A 101 11.32 8.83 1.92
N GLU A 102 11.70 8.69 3.19
CA GLU A 102 13.07 8.95 3.64
C GLU A 102 14.07 7.95 3.03
N LYS A 103 13.61 6.76 2.63
CA LYS A 103 14.39 5.75 1.91
C LYS A 103 14.11 5.84 0.39
N LYS A 104 14.41 6.99 -0.23
CA LYS A 104 14.25 7.16 -1.68
C LYS A 104 15.18 6.23 -2.45
N GLU A 105 14.70 5.03 -2.72
CA GLU A 105 15.25 4.16 -3.75
C GLU A 105 14.52 4.45 -5.05
N ILE A 106 15.26 4.53 -6.16
CA ILE A 106 14.67 4.70 -7.49
C ILE A 106 13.83 3.45 -7.77
N PHE A 107 12.51 3.60 -7.86
CA PHE A 107 11.58 2.54 -8.23
C PHE A 107 10.61 3.08 -9.28
N ILE A 108 10.68 2.54 -10.49
CA ILE A 108 9.79 2.88 -11.60
C ILE A 108 9.03 1.62 -11.98
N HIS A 109 7.71 1.72 -12.05
CA HIS A 109 6.83 0.67 -12.56
C HIS A 109 5.86 1.31 -13.55
N LYS A 110 5.98 0.94 -14.82
CA LYS A 110 5.10 1.41 -15.90
C LYS A 110 4.66 0.22 -16.75
N GLY A 111 3.52 0.33 -17.39
CA GLY A 111 2.95 -0.74 -18.18
C GLY A 111 1.77 -0.26 -19.02
N PHE A 112 1.27 -1.15 -19.86
CA PHE A 112 0.08 -0.95 -20.67
C PHE A 112 -0.60 -2.30 -20.90
N ASN A 113 -1.84 -2.28 -21.38
CA ASN A 113 -2.53 -3.51 -21.74
C ASN A 113 -2.47 -3.73 -23.24
N PHE A 114 -2.47 -4.98 -23.67
CA PHE A 114 -2.61 -5.33 -25.08
C PHE A 114 -3.55 -6.50 -25.29
N SER A 115 -4.02 -6.67 -26.53
CA SER A 115 -4.91 -7.75 -26.92
C SER A 115 -4.67 -8.20 -28.37
N LYS A 116 -5.46 -9.18 -28.84
CA LYS A 116 -5.38 -9.82 -30.17
C LYS A 116 -4.14 -10.67 -30.46
N ILE A 117 -3.11 -10.62 -29.62
CA ILE A 117 -1.97 -11.53 -29.66
C ILE A 117 -1.76 -12.20 -28.30
N GLY A 118 -1.23 -13.43 -28.30
CA GLY A 118 -0.94 -14.20 -27.10
C GLY A 118 0.44 -13.91 -26.50
N GLU A 119 0.66 -14.33 -25.25
CA GLU A 119 1.97 -14.19 -24.57
C GLU A 119 3.10 -14.91 -25.32
N SER A 120 2.80 -16.06 -25.94
CA SER A 120 3.79 -16.82 -26.72
C SER A 120 4.32 -16.06 -27.94
N GLN A 121 3.52 -15.16 -28.52
CA GLN A 121 3.91 -14.36 -29.68
C GLN A 121 4.87 -13.22 -29.29
N ILE A 122 4.63 -12.57 -28.14
CA ILE A 122 5.48 -11.47 -27.67
C ILE A 122 6.73 -11.96 -26.91
N ALA A 123 6.73 -13.21 -26.42
CA ALA A 123 7.80 -13.76 -25.58
C ALA A 123 9.21 -13.70 -26.18
N PRO A 124 9.45 -14.03 -27.48
CA PRO A 124 10.79 -13.93 -28.07
C PRO A 124 11.36 -12.50 -28.02
N TYR A 125 10.50 -11.51 -28.25
CA TYR A 125 10.87 -10.09 -28.22
C TYR A 125 11.17 -9.61 -26.80
N ILE A 126 10.34 -10.03 -25.83
CA ILE A 126 10.59 -9.76 -24.41
C ILE A 126 11.93 -10.38 -23.97
N ASN A 127 12.24 -11.61 -24.38
CA ASN A 127 13.50 -12.26 -24.02
C ASN A 127 14.71 -11.50 -24.56
N LYS A 128 14.66 -11.07 -25.83
CA LYS A 128 15.70 -10.22 -26.42
C LYS A 128 15.88 -8.89 -25.67
N LEU A 129 14.77 -8.25 -25.27
CA LEU A 129 14.82 -7.01 -24.50
C LEU A 129 15.32 -7.22 -23.07
N LYS A 130 15.08 -8.37 -22.45
CA LYS A 130 15.67 -8.73 -21.15
C LYS A 130 17.19 -8.92 -21.25
N GLU A 131 17.68 -9.46 -22.36
CA GLU A 131 19.12 -9.58 -22.63
C GLU A 131 19.77 -8.20 -22.88
N GLU A 132 19.10 -7.32 -23.64
CA GLU A 132 19.57 -5.94 -23.91
C GLU A 132 19.51 -5.04 -22.65
N PHE A 133 18.49 -5.26 -21.80
CA PHE A 133 18.23 -4.46 -20.59
C PHE A 133 18.10 -5.36 -19.34
N PRO A 134 19.19 -5.97 -18.85
CA PRO A 134 19.15 -6.93 -17.75
C PRO A 134 18.65 -6.33 -16.41
N ASN A 135 18.70 -5.00 -16.29
CA ASN A 135 18.23 -4.26 -15.10
C ASN A 135 16.74 -3.91 -15.14
N LEU A 136 16.04 -4.26 -16.23
CA LEU A 136 14.60 -4.09 -16.36
C LEU A 136 13.90 -5.42 -16.13
N TRP A 137 12.95 -5.40 -15.21
CA TRP A 137 12.10 -6.54 -14.92
C TRP A 137 10.81 -6.44 -15.75
N ILE A 138 10.78 -7.15 -16.88
CA ILE A 138 9.64 -7.19 -17.82
C ILE A 138 8.76 -8.41 -17.52
N LYS A 139 7.47 -8.20 -17.28
CA LYS A 139 6.45 -9.23 -17.02
C LYS A 139 5.21 -9.03 -17.87
N THR A 140 4.57 -10.13 -18.22
CA THR A 140 3.22 -10.18 -18.75
C THR A 140 2.31 -10.86 -17.72
N HIS A 141 1.05 -10.43 -17.67
CA HIS A 141 0.02 -11.07 -16.86
C HIS A 141 -1.30 -11.10 -17.65
N PRO A 142 -1.85 -12.29 -17.94
CA PRO A 142 -3.16 -12.39 -18.57
C PRO A 142 -4.25 -11.90 -17.62
N LYS A 143 -5.11 -10.98 -18.07
CA LYS A 143 -6.29 -10.53 -17.33
C LYS A 143 -7.47 -11.47 -17.61
N LYS A 144 -8.23 -11.80 -16.57
CA LYS A 144 -9.48 -12.55 -16.72
C LYS A 144 -10.57 -11.59 -17.21
N GLY A 145 -11.12 -11.84 -18.38
CA GLY A 145 -12.18 -11.02 -18.98
C GLY A 145 -12.79 -11.68 -20.22
N PRO A 146 -13.83 -11.06 -20.80
CA PRO A 146 -14.48 -11.57 -22.02
C PRO A 146 -13.55 -11.52 -23.25
N ASN A 147 -12.56 -10.62 -23.24
CA ASN A 147 -11.50 -10.55 -24.25
C ASN A 147 -10.18 -11.04 -23.65
N VAL A 148 -9.32 -11.63 -24.48
CA VAL A 148 -7.94 -11.96 -24.10
C VAL A 148 -7.15 -10.65 -24.04
N GLU A 149 -7.04 -10.08 -22.84
CA GLU A 149 -6.25 -8.90 -22.54
C GLU A 149 -5.07 -9.30 -21.67
N ILE A 150 -3.88 -8.79 -21.98
CA ILE A 150 -2.64 -9.07 -21.26
C ILE A 150 -2.07 -7.75 -20.78
N GLU A 151 -1.76 -7.68 -19.49
CA GLU A 151 -1.02 -6.55 -18.91
C GLU A 151 0.47 -6.78 -19.09
N LEU A 152 1.15 -5.84 -19.73
CA LEU A 152 2.61 -5.79 -19.76
C LEU A 152 3.09 -4.74 -18.78
N SER A 153 4.03 -5.10 -17.91
CA SER A 153 4.67 -4.16 -16.99
C SER A 153 6.18 -4.30 -16.99
N ILE A 154 6.85 -3.16 -16.82
CA ILE A 154 8.29 -3.05 -16.68
C ILE A 154 8.58 -2.37 -15.36
N THR A 155 9.43 -3.01 -14.56
CA THR A 155 9.91 -2.47 -13.29
C THR A 155 11.41 -2.22 -13.38
N CYS A 156 11.86 -1.06 -12.91
CA CYS A 156 13.27 -0.71 -12.80
C CYS A 156 13.56 -0.23 -11.38
N TYR A 157 14.67 -0.70 -10.80
CA TYR A 157 15.03 -0.43 -9.42
C TYR A 157 16.50 -0.03 -9.29
N LYS A 158 16.77 0.99 -8.46
CA LYS A 158 18.12 1.48 -8.09
C LYS A 158 19.06 1.88 -9.23
N GLU A 159 18.56 2.08 -10.45
CA GLU A 159 19.39 2.51 -11.58
C GLU A 159 19.19 3.99 -11.96
N ILE A 160 20.30 4.64 -12.30
CA ILE A 160 20.29 5.97 -12.93
C ILE A 160 19.64 5.84 -14.31
N ASN A 161 18.79 6.80 -14.67
CA ASN A 161 18.02 6.80 -15.92
C ASN A 161 16.99 5.66 -16.06
N CYS A 162 16.56 5.03 -14.95
CA CYS A 162 15.50 4.01 -14.97
C CYS A 162 14.29 4.41 -15.84
N GLU A 163 13.78 5.62 -15.63
CA GLU A 163 12.58 6.11 -16.33
C GLU A 163 12.76 6.13 -17.85
N LYS A 164 13.84 6.73 -18.35
CA LYS A 164 14.13 6.78 -19.79
C LYS A 164 14.26 5.38 -20.41
N ARG A 165 14.91 4.45 -19.71
CA ARG A 165 15.07 3.07 -20.18
C ARG A 165 13.74 2.34 -20.23
N VAL A 166 12.92 2.47 -19.18
CA VAL A 166 11.56 1.92 -19.16
C VAL A 166 10.75 2.46 -20.33
N ASP A 167 10.77 3.78 -20.56
CA ASP A 167 10.01 4.40 -21.64
C ASP A 167 10.46 3.91 -23.03
N ILE A 168 11.78 3.81 -23.27
CA ILE A 168 12.33 3.24 -24.53
C ILE A 168 11.81 1.82 -24.75
N VAL A 169 11.85 0.96 -23.73
CA VAL A 169 11.44 -0.45 -23.89
C VAL A 169 9.93 -0.59 -24.03
N LEU A 170 9.15 0.25 -23.34
CA LEU A 170 7.70 0.30 -23.53
C LEU A 170 7.33 0.67 -24.96
N GLU A 171 7.95 1.73 -25.52
CA GLU A 171 7.67 2.13 -26.90
C GLU A 171 8.09 1.04 -27.91
N LYS A 172 9.25 0.40 -27.72
CA LYS A 172 9.66 -0.75 -28.55
C LYS A 172 8.61 -1.87 -28.51
N LEU A 173 8.10 -2.21 -27.32
CA LEU A 173 7.11 -3.28 -27.17
C LEU A 173 5.75 -2.90 -27.78
N LYS A 174 5.32 -1.65 -27.67
CA LYS A 174 4.11 -1.17 -28.33
C LYS A 174 4.20 -1.33 -29.85
N THR A 175 5.31 -0.90 -30.45
CA THR A 175 5.54 -1.05 -31.89
C THR A 175 5.50 -2.53 -32.31
N ILE A 176 6.20 -3.40 -31.58
CA ILE A 176 6.21 -4.84 -31.86
C ILE A 176 4.81 -5.45 -31.79
N ILE A 177 4.00 -5.04 -30.81
CA ILE A 177 2.62 -5.53 -30.68
C ILE A 177 1.78 -5.12 -31.87
N LEU A 178 1.89 -3.85 -32.30
CA LEU A 178 1.19 -3.35 -33.49
C LEU A 178 1.64 -4.07 -34.77
N ASP A 179 2.93 -4.35 -34.91
CA ASP A 179 3.49 -5.10 -36.05
C ASP A 179 3.03 -6.57 -36.09
N LEU A 180 2.60 -7.12 -34.95
CA LEU A 180 2.05 -8.47 -34.83
C LEU A 180 0.52 -8.50 -34.95
N ASP A 181 -0.09 -7.42 -35.46
CA ASP A 181 -1.54 -7.22 -35.57
C ASP A 181 -2.28 -7.21 -34.20
N GLY A 182 -1.55 -6.85 -33.13
CA GLY A 182 -2.08 -6.63 -31.79
C GLY A 182 -2.61 -5.22 -31.56
N ASP A 183 -3.46 -5.05 -30.54
CA ASP A 183 -3.94 -3.73 -30.09
C ASP A 183 -3.28 -3.33 -28.76
N VAL A 184 -2.92 -2.06 -28.60
CA VAL A 184 -2.40 -1.47 -27.36
C VAL A 184 -3.45 -0.53 -26.74
N ASN A 185 -3.78 -0.76 -25.47
CA ASN A 185 -4.79 -0.02 -24.68
C ASN A 185 -4.16 0.76 -23.52
#